data_AF-A0A7U9E0C6-F1
#
_entry.id   AF-A0A7U9E0C6-F1
#
_cell.length_a   1.000
_cell.length_b   1.000
_cell.length_c   1.000
_cell.angle_alpha   90.00
_cell.angle_beta   90.00
_cell.angle_gamma   90.00
#
_symmetry.space_group_name_H-M   'P 1'
#
loop_
_entity.id
_entity.type
_entity.pdbx_description
1 polymer ?
#
loop_
_entity_poly.entity_id
_entity_poly.type
_entity_poly.pdbx_seq_one_letter_code
_entity_poly.pdbx_strand_id
1 'polypeptide(L)'
;MHEPTAEAAPSAAEEAAVAGAEAKSVQGRSLGRIAWERLKRDKLALAGGIVVLVLIVVAVFAPLITSLYGQDPNAYNEDMIDPLFGTPTGSLGGLGA
;
A
#
# COMPACT_ATOMS: atom_id res chain seq x y z
N MET A 1 36.42 60.61 -20.44
CA MET A 1 35.33 59.95 -19.69
C MET A 1 35.63 58.46 -19.71
N HIS A 2 36.09 57.91 -18.59
CA HIS A 2 36.18 56.46 -18.36
C HIS A 2 34.75 55.92 -18.21
N GLU A 3 34.47 54.73 -18.75
CA GLU A 3 34.23 53.49 -18.01
C GLU A 3 34.24 52.31 -19.01
N PRO A 4 35.14 51.32 -18.89
CA PRO A 4 34.88 50.00 -19.45
C PRO A 4 33.97 49.30 -18.44
N THR A 5 32.71 49.06 -18.81
CA THR A 5 31.87 48.12 -18.07
C THR A 5 32.60 46.79 -18.07
N ALA A 6 33.15 46.42 -16.92
CA ALA A 6 33.65 45.08 -16.67
C ALA A 6 32.46 44.14 -16.86
N GLU A 7 32.41 43.50 -18.02
CA GLU A 7 31.55 42.36 -18.27
C GLU A 7 32.00 41.30 -17.27
N ALA A 8 31.27 41.23 -16.15
CA ALA A 8 31.53 40.30 -15.08
C ALA A 8 31.35 38.90 -15.66
N ALA A 9 32.48 38.25 -15.96
CA ALA A 9 32.51 36.81 -16.14
C ALA A 9 31.77 36.17 -14.96
N PRO A 10 30.95 35.12 -15.18
CA PRO A 10 30.28 34.42 -14.09
C PRO A 10 31.32 34.16 -12.99
N SER A 11 31.04 34.69 -11.80
CA SER A 11 32.01 34.69 -10.73
C SER A 11 32.41 33.25 -10.43
N ALA A 12 33.70 32.98 -10.22
CA ALA A 12 34.18 31.65 -9.81
C ALA A 12 33.46 31.12 -8.56
N ALA A 13 32.86 32.01 -7.74
CA ALA A 13 32.00 31.65 -6.62
C ALA A 13 30.64 31.07 -7.06
N GLU A 14 30.10 31.55 -8.17
CA GLU A 14 28.85 31.09 -8.78
C GLU A 14 29.05 29.72 -9.44
N GLU A 15 30.17 29.55 -10.14
CA GLU A 15 30.58 28.26 -10.71
C GLU A 15 30.87 27.21 -9.62
N ALA A 16 31.52 27.61 -8.53
CA ALA A 16 31.73 26.75 -7.36
C ALA A 16 30.43 26.42 -6.61
N ALA A 17 29.47 27.35 -6.57
CA ALA A 17 28.16 27.11 -5.98
C ALA A 17 27.32 26.13 -6.83
N VAL A 18 27.37 26.25 -8.15
CA VAL A 18 26.71 25.31 -9.08
C VAL A 18 27.37 23.93 -9.00
N ALA A 19 28.70 23.84 -8.98
CA ALA A 19 29.44 22.60 -8.81
C ALA A 19 29.17 21.93 -7.44
N GLY A 20 29.08 22.72 -6.37
CA GLY A 20 28.70 22.23 -5.04
C GLY A 20 27.24 21.76 -4.96
N ALA A 21 26.33 22.41 -5.70
CA ALA A 21 24.94 21.99 -5.82
C ALA A 21 24.79 20.69 -6.62
N GLU A 22 25.58 20.51 -7.68
CA GLU A 22 25.64 19.24 -8.42
C GLU A 22 26.29 18.11 -7.61
N ALA A 23 27.39 18.37 -6.88
CA ALA A 23 27.99 17.35 -6.02
C ALA A 23 27.02 16.86 -4.91
N LYS A 24 26.14 17.74 -4.44
CA LYS A 24 25.08 17.41 -3.47
C LYS A 24 23.91 16.66 -4.12
N SER A 25 23.64 16.88 -5.41
CA SER A 25 22.57 16.18 -6.15
C SER A 25 22.98 14.74 -6.53
N VAL A 26 24.27 14.49 -6.69
CA VAL A 26 24.86 13.18 -7.03
C VAL A 26 25.25 12.36 -5.78
N GLN A 27 24.62 12.61 -4.62
CA GLN A 27 24.67 11.62 -3.56
C GLN A 27 23.71 10.48 -3.93
N GLY A 28 24.24 9.40 -4.52
CA GLY A 28 23.48 8.22 -4.93
C GLY A 28 22.57 7.74 -3.81
N ARG A 29 21.28 8.09 -3.89
CA ARG A 29 20.27 7.63 -2.93
C ARG A 29 20.21 6.10 -3.07
N SER A 30 20.20 5.39 -1.93
CA SER A 30 20.07 3.93 -1.91
C SER A 30 18.94 3.46 -2.86
N LEU A 31 19.18 2.39 -3.62
CA LEU A 31 18.21 1.81 -4.56
C LEU A 31 16.85 1.55 -3.88
N GLY A 32 16.86 1.10 -2.62
CA GLY A 32 15.65 0.89 -1.84
C GLY A 32 14.89 2.19 -1.54
N ARG A 33 15.61 3.31 -1.34
CA ARG A 33 14.99 4.63 -1.12
C ARG A 33 14.28 5.13 -2.39
N ILE A 34 14.88 4.91 -3.56
CA ILE A 34 14.29 5.26 -4.86
C ILE A 34 13.04 4.41 -5.13
N ALA A 35 13.11 3.10 -4.88
CA ALA A 35 11.97 2.20 -5.01
C ALA A 35 10.81 2.60 -4.07
N TRP A 36 11.12 2.95 -2.82
CA TRP A 36 10.13 3.41 -1.83
C TRP A 36 9.47 4.73 -2.23
N GLU A 37 10.26 5.70 -2.70
CA GLU A 37 9.74 6.98 -3.20
C GLU A 37 8.79 6.76 -4.39
N ARG A 38 9.09 5.80 -5.28
CA ARG A 38 8.21 5.45 -6.41
C ARG A 38 6.92 4.75 -5.96
N LEU A 39 7.03 3.79 -5.04
CA LEU A 39 5.87 3.05 -4.51
C LEU A 39 4.87 3.98 -3.81
N LYS A 40 5.35 4.93 -3.00
CA LYS A 40 4.47 5.89 -2.32
C LYS A 40 3.75 6.85 -3.28
N ARG A 41 4.31 7.11 -4.47
CA ARG A 41 3.70 7.98 -5.48
C ARG A 41 2.67 7.24 -6.33
N ASP A 42 2.69 5.91 -6.33
CA ASP A 42 1.72 5.08 -7.01
C ASP A 42 0.45 4.90 -6.16
N LYS A 43 -0.61 5.58 -6.58
CA LYS A 43 -1.92 5.53 -5.90
C LYS A 43 -2.56 4.15 -5.98
N LEU A 44 -2.32 3.40 -7.07
CA LEU A 44 -2.91 2.08 -7.26
C LEU A 44 -2.20 1.05 -6.38
N ALA A 45 -0.87 1.12 -6.30
CA ALA A 45 -0.11 0.28 -5.37
C ALA A 45 -0.49 0.56 -3.91
N LEU A 46 -0.67 1.83 -3.54
CA LEU A 46 -1.11 2.20 -2.19
C LEU A 46 -2.53 1.71 -1.89
N ALA A 47 -3.46 1.82 -2.84
CA ALA A 47 -4.82 1.30 -2.70
C ALA A 47 -4.81 -0.23 -2.48
N GLY A 48 -4.02 -0.97 -3.26
CA GLY A 48 -3.84 -2.42 -3.06
C GLY A 48 -3.29 -2.75 -1.68
N GLY A 49 -2.28 -2.00 -1.22
CA GLY A 49 -1.74 -2.15 0.14
C GLY A 49 -2.76 -1.90 1.24
N ILE A 50 -3.63 -0.90 1.06
CA ILE A 50 -4.73 -0.61 1.99
C ILE A 50 -5.73 -1.78 2.02
N VAL A 51 -6.12 -2.32 0.87
CA VAL A 51 -7.03 -3.49 0.81
C VAL A 51 -6.45 -4.67 1.57
N VAL A 52 -5.17 -5.01 1.33
CA VAL A 52 -4.49 -6.09 2.06
C VAL A 52 -4.48 -5.82 3.56
N LEU A 53 -4.19 -4.59 3.98
CA LEU A 53 -4.20 -4.20 5.39
C LEU A 53 -5.59 -4.38 6.01
N VAL A 54 -6.66 -3.98 5.31
CA VAL A 54 -8.04 -4.19 5.76
C VAL A 54 -8.33 -5.68 5.93
N LEU A 55 -7.93 -6.54 4.98
CA LEU A 55 -8.12 -7.99 5.10
C LEU A 55 -7.39 -8.58 6.31
N ILE A 56 -6.16 -8.11 6.59
CA ILE A 56 -5.41 -8.53 7.78
C ILE A 56 -6.15 -8.10 9.05
N VAL A 57 -6.62 -6.86 9.10
CA VAL A 57 -7.42 -6.36 10.23
C VAL A 57 -8.65 -7.23 10.44
N VAL A 58 -9.44 -7.48 9.39
CA VAL A 58 -10.62 -8.36 9.46
C VAL A 58 -10.25 -9.76 9.98
N ALA A 59 -9.14 -10.34 9.53
CA ALA A 59 -8.68 -11.65 9.99
C ALA A 59 -8.28 -11.66 11.47
N VAL A 60 -7.58 -10.62 11.95
CA VAL A 60 -7.22 -10.48 13.36
C VAL A 60 -8.45 -10.30 14.24
N PHE A 61 -9.45 -9.56 13.76
CA PHE A 61 -10.72 -9.34 14.44
C PHE A 61 -11.78 -10.42 14.15
N ALA A 62 -11.44 -11.48 13.41
CA ALA A 62 -12.36 -12.58 13.10
C ALA A 62 -13.08 -13.16 14.33
N PRO A 63 -12.42 -13.49 15.47
CA PRO A 63 -13.13 -14.05 16.63
C PRO A 63 -14.14 -13.07 17.24
N LEU A 64 -13.88 -11.76 17.16
CA LEU A 64 -14.84 -10.75 17.63
C LEU A 64 -16.03 -10.67 16.68
N ILE A 65 -15.80 -10.70 15.37
CA ILE A 65 -16.85 -10.72 14.36
C ILE A 65 -17.73 -11.97 14.53
N THR A 66 -17.13 -13.16 14.62
CA THR A 66 -17.88 -14.41 14.78
C THR A 66 -18.67 -14.44 16.10
N SER A 67 -18.11 -13.90 17.18
CA SER A 67 -18.82 -13.78 18.46
C SER A 67 -20.05 -12.87 18.40
N LEU A 68 -20.01 -11.79 17.60
CA LEU A 68 -21.15 -10.89 17.41
C LEU A 68 -22.26 -11.51 16.57
N TYR A 69 -21.90 -12.31 15.58
CA TYR A 69 -22.86 -12.99 14.70
C TYR A 69 -23.34 -14.35 15.25
N GLY A 70 -22.69 -14.89 16.29
CA GLY A 70 -23.05 -16.18 16.89
C GLY A 70 -22.86 -17.37 15.95
N GLN A 71 -22.07 -17.21 14.89
CA GLN A 71 -21.79 -18.24 13.89
C GLN A 71 -20.35 -18.71 14.05
N ASP A 72 -20.16 -20.01 14.22
CA ASP A 72 -18.83 -20.62 14.22
C ASP A 72 -18.46 -21.02 12.78
N PRO A 73 -17.44 -20.37 12.17
CA PRO A 73 -17.03 -20.69 10.81
C PRO A 73 -16.38 -22.08 10.67
N ASN A 74 -16.06 -22.76 11.78
CA ASN A 74 -15.47 -24.11 11.77
C ASN A 74 -16.45 -25.20 12.21
N ALA A 75 -17.70 -24.84 12.55
CA ALA A 75 -18.71 -25.82 12.93
C ALA A 75 -19.17 -26.66 11.74
N TYR A 76 -19.42 -27.94 12.01
CA TYR A 76 -20.01 -28.88 11.05
C TYR A 76 -21.49 -29.06 11.38
N ASN A 77 -22.36 -28.77 10.40
CA ASN A 77 -23.82 -28.83 10.54
C ASN A 77 -24.37 -30.03 9.75
N GLU A 78 -24.06 -31.25 10.20
CA GLU A 78 -24.47 -32.50 9.53
C GLU A 78 -25.99 -32.71 9.56
N ASP A 79 -26.65 -32.16 10.59
CA ASP A 79 -28.10 -32.15 10.76
C ASP A 79 -28.84 -31.34 9.70
N MET A 80 -28.13 -30.51 8.94
CA MET A 80 -28.65 -29.69 7.85
C MET A 80 -28.43 -30.29 6.47
N ILE A 81 -28.06 -31.57 6.41
CA ILE A 81 -27.87 -32.32 5.17
C ILE A 81 -28.96 -33.38 5.07
N ASP A 82 -29.66 -33.42 3.93
CA ASP A 82 -30.64 -34.47 3.65
C ASP A 82 -29.92 -35.84 3.57
N PRO A 83 -30.26 -36.82 4.43
CA PRO A 83 -29.55 -38.10 4.47
C PRO A 83 -29.82 -39.02 3.27
N LEU A 84 -30.89 -38.77 2.50
CA LEU A 84 -31.24 -39.56 1.32
C LEU A 84 -30.61 -38.99 0.05
N PHE A 85 -30.53 -37.66 -0.05
CA PHE A 85 -30.11 -36.98 -1.27
C PHE A 85 -28.77 -36.24 -1.16
N GLY A 86 -28.24 -36.06 0.06
CA GLY A 86 -26.99 -35.35 0.32
C GLY A 86 -27.06 -33.83 0.06
N THR A 87 -28.26 -33.29 -0.10
CA THR A 87 -28.48 -31.87 -0.41
C THR A 87 -28.67 -31.04 0.86
N PRO A 88 -28.24 -29.77 0.89
CA PRO A 88 -28.52 -28.87 2.02
C PRO A 88 -30.02 -28.72 2.25
N THR A 89 -30.44 -28.72 3.51
CA THR A 89 -31.82 -28.44 3.89
C THR A 89 -32.12 -26.94 3.76
N GLY A 90 -33.26 -26.57 3.17
CA GLY A 90 -33.68 -25.17 3.06
C GLY A 90 -33.66 -24.60 1.62
N SER A 91 -34.08 -23.35 1.48
CA SER A 91 -34.16 -22.67 0.19
C SER A 91 -32.79 -22.17 -0.30
N LEU A 92 -32.65 -21.92 -1.61
CA LEU A 92 -31.43 -21.39 -2.22
C LEU A 92 -30.15 -22.20 -1.90
N GLY A 93 -30.28 -23.51 -1.69
CA GLY A 93 -29.16 -24.39 -1.36
C GLY A 93 -28.69 -24.30 0.10
N GLY A 94 -29.59 -23.97 1.03
CA GLY A 94 -29.29 -23.92 2.47
C GLY A 94 -28.87 -22.55 2.98
N LEU A 95 -29.15 -21.46 2.23
CA LEU A 95 -28.87 -20.11 2.71
C LEU A 95 -29.76 -19.78 3.92
N GLY A 96 -29.12 -19.50 5.06
CA GLY A 96 -29.79 -19.09 6.30
C GLY A 96 -30.43 -20.25 7.08
N ALA A 97 -30.11 -21.48 6.71
CA ALA A 97 -30.38 -22.66 7.49
C ALA A 97 -29.40 -22.71 8.68
#